data_AF-A0A661NCJ6-F1
#
_entry.id   AF-A0A661NCJ6-F1
#
_cell.length_a   1.000
_cell.length_b   1.000
_cell.length_c   1.000
_cell.angle_alpha   90.00
_cell.angle_beta   90.00
_cell.angle_gamma   90.00
#
_symmetry.space_group_name_H-M   'P 1'
#
loop_
_entity.id
_entity.type
_entity.pdbx_description
1 polymer ?
#
loop_
_entity_poly.entity_id
_entity_poly.type
_entity_poly.pdbx_seq_one_letter_code
_entity_poly.pdbx_strand_id
1 'polypeptide(L)'
;MSPESRMLTLRTEPETSLSIEKDGADNYFAVATGSLQSSEVRVTYLTDAPRDYFAAETLPDVRADSLSAEARPLPPALAPRAHAFAAELGLRPDMAIGDVLAGLTRHFRSFTESSEPPEDTGDIYLDLSRGMRGICRHRSYSFVITALGLGVPARFVMNEAHAWVEVKMLRVGWMRIDLGGAADGLEAHNAQDRPRYRAASPDPLPRPPIYEASYSQGAGNVSGLRSDGAAGGAADGSGTNANAATSEDPNQSSAGLAAAAERRPGDARVPLSLRVDRDHHEVFRGRAVEVTGRAEGASGVAAEGLRVEVLLQGEERQQLLGVTVTRAGGYFRGNFGIPPETDVGEYQLIVRTPGSDTFLPATAQ
;
A
#
# COMPACT_ATOMS: atom_id res chain seq x y z
N MET A 1 -12.31 0.67 8.60
CA MET A 1 -13.76 0.90 8.81
C MET A 1 -14.45 0.77 7.47
N SER A 2 -15.65 0.22 7.38
CA SER A 2 -16.42 0.26 6.13
C SER A 2 -16.98 1.68 5.91
N PRO A 3 -17.30 2.10 4.67
CA PRO A 3 -18.00 3.36 4.42
C PRO A 3 -19.30 3.50 5.20
N GLU A 4 -20.02 2.41 5.37
CA GLU A 4 -21.32 2.39 6.04
C GLU A 4 -21.21 2.22 7.56
N SER A 5 -19.99 2.13 8.09
CA SER A 5 -19.74 1.96 9.52
C SER A 5 -20.29 3.12 10.35
N ARG A 6 -20.78 2.80 11.54
CA ARG A 6 -21.24 3.77 12.52
C ARG A 6 -20.51 3.55 13.84
N MET A 7 -20.12 4.67 14.44
CA MET A 7 -19.53 4.65 15.77
C MET A 7 -20.65 4.37 16.79
N LEU A 8 -20.54 3.25 17.50
CA LEU A 8 -21.50 2.84 18.52
C LEU A 8 -21.09 3.34 19.91
N THR A 9 -19.80 3.25 20.23
CA THR A 9 -19.25 3.77 21.49
C THR A 9 -17.87 4.38 21.26
N LEU A 10 -17.54 5.37 22.07
CA LEU A 10 -16.24 6.05 22.08
C LEU A 10 -15.90 6.36 23.54
N ARG A 11 -14.71 5.96 23.97
CA ARG A 11 -14.16 6.23 25.31
C ARG A 11 -12.73 6.70 25.17
N THR A 12 -12.35 7.66 25.99
CA THR A 12 -11.02 8.28 25.96
C THR A 12 -10.35 8.20 27.33
N GLU A 13 -9.06 7.95 27.33
CA GLU A 13 -8.21 7.93 28.54
C GLU A 13 -6.92 8.72 28.26
N PRO A 14 -6.67 9.85 28.96
CA PRO A 14 -7.56 10.51 29.92
C PRO A 14 -8.84 11.03 29.26
N GLU A 15 -9.87 11.29 30.07
CA GLU A 15 -11.17 11.79 29.58
C GLU A 15 -10.96 13.08 28.77
N THR A 16 -11.19 12.97 27.47
CA THR A 16 -10.97 14.03 26.49
C THR A 16 -12.17 14.08 25.57
N SER A 17 -12.75 15.27 25.39
CA SER A 17 -13.84 15.49 24.44
C SER A 17 -13.31 15.43 23.01
N LEU A 18 -13.76 14.41 22.26
CA LEU A 18 -13.46 14.22 20.84
C LEU A 18 -14.76 14.27 20.02
N SER A 19 -14.75 14.97 18.89
CA SER A 19 -15.70 14.76 17.80
C SER A 19 -15.17 13.70 16.85
N ILE A 20 -16.06 12.85 16.33
CA ILE A 20 -15.74 11.94 15.23
C ILE A 20 -16.25 12.57 13.95
N GLU A 21 -15.33 12.80 13.03
CA GLU A 21 -15.60 13.37 11.72
C GLU A 21 -15.33 12.33 10.64
N LYS A 22 -15.98 12.50 9.49
CA LYS A 22 -15.82 11.64 8.33
C LYS A 22 -15.60 12.49 7.09
N ASP A 23 -14.52 12.23 6.36
CA ASP A 23 -14.22 12.97 5.13
C ASP A 23 -14.98 12.41 3.91
N GLY A 24 -14.80 13.06 2.75
CA GLY A 24 -15.39 12.62 1.48
C GLY A 24 -14.76 11.36 0.87
N ALA A 25 -13.72 10.80 1.50
CA ALA A 25 -13.11 9.51 1.16
C ALA A 25 -13.52 8.39 2.14
N ASP A 26 -14.46 8.68 3.03
CA ASP A 26 -14.94 7.79 4.10
C ASP A 26 -13.93 7.45 5.19
N ASN A 27 -12.87 8.25 5.34
CA ASN A 27 -11.96 8.13 6.48
C ASN A 27 -12.60 8.74 7.72
N TYR A 28 -12.44 8.06 8.87
CA TYR A 28 -12.87 8.57 10.17
C TYR A 28 -11.71 9.23 10.88
N PHE A 29 -11.94 10.41 11.43
CA PHE A 29 -10.97 11.16 12.22
C PHE A 29 -11.57 11.52 13.57
N ALA A 30 -10.75 11.46 14.62
CA ALA A 30 -11.10 12.01 15.90
C ALA A 30 -10.47 13.39 16.05
N VAL A 31 -11.28 14.41 16.31
CA VAL A 31 -10.85 15.80 16.48
C VAL A 31 -11.12 16.22 17.92
N ALA A 32 -10.12 16.75 18.61
CA ALA A 32 -10.33 17.28 19.95
C ALA A 32 -11.13 18.59 19.88
N THR A 33 -12.25 18.65 20.60
CA THR A 33 -13.14 19.83 20.59
C THR A 33 -12.83 20.81 21.74
N GLY A 34 -11.79 20.56 22.52
CA GLY A 34 -11.36 21.38 23.64
C GLY A 34 -9.85 21.35 23.82
N SER A 35 -9.36 22.06 24.85
CA SER A 35 -7.94 22.08 25.19
C SER A 35 -7.46 20.69 25.62
N LEU A 36 -6.54 20.12 24.85
CA LEU A 36 -5.89 18.86 25.20
C LEU A 36 -5.11 19.02 26.51
N GLN A 37 -5.48 18.23 27.51
CA GLN A 37 -4.76 18.17 28.79
C GLN A 37 -3.56 17.19 28.73
N SER A 38 -3.49 16.38 27.68
CA SER A 38 -2.46 15.38 27.44
C SER A 38 -2.05 15.40 25.98
N SER A 39 -0.76 15.16 25.71
CA SER A 39 -0.24 14.96 24.36
C SER A 39 -0.67 13.60 23.77
N GLU A 40 -1.08 12.66 24.60
CA GLU A 40 -1.55 11.33 24.21
C GLU A 40 -2.92 11.03 24.82
N VAL A 41 -3.85 10.54 23.98
CA VAL A 41 -5.18 10.11 24.40
C VAL A 41 -5.43 8.74 23.82
N ARG A 42 -5.63 7.74 24.68
CA ARG A 42 -6.05 6.41 24.29
C ARG A 42 -7.52 6.44 23.92
N VAL A 43 -7.84 6.07 22.69
CA VAL A 43 -9.22 6.01 22.19
C VAL A 43 -9.64 4.54 22.09
N THR A 44 -10.66 4.16 22.86
CA THR A 44 -11.33 2.86 22.74
C THR A 44 -12.69 3.07 22.13
N TYR A 45 -12.99 2.38 21.03
CA TYR A 45 -14.24 2.57 20.31
C TYR A 45 -14.83 1.24 19.85
N LEU A 46 -16.14 1.25 19.64
CA LEU A 46 -16.90 0.17 19.02
C LEU A 46 -17.57 0.72 17.77
N THR A 47 -17.45 0.01 16.67
CA THR A 47 -18.11 0.32 15.40
C THR A 47 -18.98 -0.83 14.96
N ASP A 48 -20.04 -0.54 14.22
CA ASP A 48 -20.66 -1.53 13.33
C ASP A 48 -20.08 -1.44 11.91
N ALA A 49 -20.42 -2.44 11.11
CA ALA A 49 -20.20 -2.48 9.66
C ALA A 49 -21.21 -3.47 9.07
N PRO A 50 -21.66 -3.28 7.81
CA PRO A 50 -22.46 -4.29 7.12
C PRO A 50 -21.73 -5.64 7.07
N ARG A 51 -22.47 -6.74 7.21
CA ARG A 51 -21.86 -8.09 7.13
C ARG A 51 -21.26 -8.36 5.76
N ASP A 52 -22.00 -8.00 4.71
CA ASP A 52 -21.61 -8.22 3.32
C ASP A 52 -20.37 -7.42 2.91
N TYR A 53 -20.00 -6.40 3.68
CA TYR A 53 -18.74 -5.68 3.49
C TYR A 53 -17.53 -6.61 3.63
N PHE A 54 -17.57 -7.59 4.55
CA PHE A 54 -16.43 -8.48 4.79
C PHE A 54 -16.50 -9.80 4.02
N ALA A 55 -17.70 -10.28 3.72
CA ALA A 55 -17.92 -11.49 2.94
C ALA A 55 -19.38 -11.49 2.47
N ALA A 56 -19.62 -11.03 1.25
CA ALA A 56 -20.94 -11.16 0.62
C ALA A 56 -21.27 -12.64 0.44
N GLU A 57 -22.47 -13.06 0.87
CA GLU A 57 -22.90 -14.45 0.76
C GLU A 57 -22.99 -14.90 -0.71
N THR A 58 -23.45 -14.01 -1.59
CA THR A 58 -23.52 -14.22 -3.03
C THR A 58 -23.12 -12.96 -3.78
N LEU A 59 -22.41 -13.13 -4.90
CA LEU A 59 -22.12 -12.01 -5.81
C LEU A 59 -23.33 -11.77 -6.72
N PRO A 60 -23.71 -10.51 -6.97
CA PRO A 60 -24.87 -10.20 -7.79
C PRO A 60 -24.61 -10.57 -9.25
N ASP A 61 -25.61 -11.14 -9.92
CA ASP A 61 -25.57 -11.39 -11.36
C ASP A 61 -25.92 -10.10 -12.13
N VAL A 62 -24.94 -9.20 -12.18
CA VAL A 62 -25.02 -7.90 -12.89
C VAL A 62 -23.73 -7.67 -13.68
N ARG A 63 -23.79 -6.83 -14.71
CA ARG A 63 -22.59 -6.47 -15.48
C ARG A 63 -21.58 -5.73 -14.60
N ALA A 64 -20.29 -5.94 -14.84
CA ALA A 64 -19.23 -5.26 -14.11
C ALA A 64 -19.29 -3.73 -14.27
N ASP A 65 -19.62 -3.25 -15.46
CA ASP A 65 -19.76 -1.82 -15.79
C ASP A 65 -21.09 -1.17 -15.36
N SER A 66 -21.95 -1.89 -14.63
CA SER A 66 -23.28 -1.39 -14.23
C SER A 66 -23.22 -0.10 -13.38
N LEU A 67 -22.10 0.13 -12.71
CA LEU A 67 -21.83 1.33 -11.90
C LEU A 67 -20.70 2.19 -12.47
N SER A 68 -20.39 2.08 -13.76
CA SER A 68 -19.28 2.80 -14.40
C SER A 68 -19.35 4.32 -14.23
N ALA A 69 -20.55 4.91 -14.12
CA ALA A 69 -20.72 6.33 -13.83
C ALA A 69 -20.21 6.75 -12.43
N GLU A 70 -20.09 5.81 -11.49
CA GLU A 70 -19.53 6.04 -10.16
C GLU A 70 -18.04 5.68 -10.07
N ALA A 71 -17.49 5.01 -11.09
CA ALA A 71 -16.07 4.67 -11.13
C ALA A 71 -15.24 5.94 -11.35
N ARG A 72 -14.16 6.10 -10.59
CA ARG A 72 -13.23 7.21 -10.82
C ARG A 72 -12.57 7.03 -12.19
N PRO A 73 -12.53 8.08 -13.04
CA PRO A 73 -11.90 7.96 -14.34
C PRO A 73 -10.39 7.73 -14.17
N LEU A 74 -9.84 6.80 -14.95
CA LEU A 74 -8.40 6.67 -15.08
C LEU A 74 -7.82 7.86 -15.86
N PRO A 75 -6.58 8.27 -15.57
CA PRO A 75 -5.85 9.19 -16.44
C PRO A 75 -5.87 8.70 -17.90
N PRO A 76 -6.01 9.58 -18.91
CA PRO A 76 -6.12 9.17 -20.31
C PRO A 76 -4.98 8.28 -20.81
N ALA A 77 -3.76 8.48 -20.29
CA ALA A 77 -2.59 7.67 -20.63
C ALA A 77 -2.64 6.24 -20.06
N LEU A 78 -3.36 6.04 -18.95
CA LEU A 78 -3.44 4.77 -18.22
C LEU A 78 -4.61 3.90 -18.67
N ALA A 79 -5.74 4.52 -19.08
CA ALA A 79 -6.94 3.77 -19.48
C ALA A 79 -6.71 2.72 -20.58
N PRO A 80 -5.99 3.01 -21.70
CA PRO A 80 -5.72 2.00 -22.72
C PRO A 80 -4.88 0.82 -22.20
N ARG A 81 -3.99 1.08 -21.24
CA ARG A 81 -3.10 0.07 -20.66
C ARG A 81 -3.88 -0.86 -19.74
N ALA A 82 -4.77 -0.29 -18.92
CA ALA A 82 -5.68 -1.06 -18.08
C ALA A 82 -6.61 -1.94 -18.91
N HIS A 83 -7.15 -1.42 -20.02
CA HIS A 83 -7.96 -2.21 -20.95
C HIS A 83 -7.15 -3.34 -21.61
N ALA A 84 -5.93 -3.05 -22.07
CA ALA A 84 -5.07 -4.06 -22.69
C ALA A 84 -4.73 -5.19 -21.72
N PHE A 85 -4.33 -4.85 -20.49
CA PHE A 85 -4.04 -5.83 -19.46
C PHE A 85 -5.29 -6.61 -19.03
N ALA A 86 -6.44 -5.96 -18.87
CA ALA A 86 -7.69 -6.67 -18.60
C ALA A 86 -8.04 -7.67 -19.72
N ALA A 87 -7.82 -7.31 -20.98
CA ALA A 87 -8.01 -8.20 -22.11
C ALA A 87 -7.02 -9.39 -22.13
N GLU A 88 -5.77 -9.19 -21.68
CA GLU A 88 -4.79 -10.28 -21.48
C GLU A 88 -5.31 -11.32 -20.46
N LEU A 89 -6.05 -10.86 -19.44
CA LEU A 89 -6.73 -11.73 -18.47
C LEU A 89 -8.07 -12.32 -18.98
N GLY A 90 -8.46 -12.00 -20.22
CA GLY A 90 -9.74 -12.40 -20.80
C GLY A 90 -10.96 -11.66 -20.23
N LEU A 91 -10.76 -10.51 -19.58
CA LEU A 91 -11.80 -9.74 -18.90
C LEU A 91 -12.31 -8.61 -19.80
N ARG A 92 -13.63 -8.34 -19.71
CA ARG A 92 -14.28 -7.25 -20.41
C ARG A 92 -15.32 -6.56 -19.51
N PRO A 93 -15.61 -5.26 -19.73
CA PRO A 93 -16.57 -4.52 -18.93
C PRO A 93 -18.00 -5.10 -18.95
N ASP A 94 -18.36 -5.80 -20.04
CA ASP A 94 -19.69 -6.34 -20.28
C ASP A 94 -19.94 -7.71 -19.65
N MET A 95 -18.94 -8.31 -19.01
CA MET A 95 -19.05 -9.57 -18.28
C MET A 95 -19.80 -9.42 -16.96
N ALA A 96 -20.30 -10.53 -16.41
CA ALA A 96 -20.83 -10.54 -15.06
C ALA A 96 -19.75 -10.13 -14.05
N ILE A 97 -20.13 -9.33 -13.05
CA ILE A 97 -19.18 -8.84 -12.03
C ILE A 97 -18.54 -9.99 -11.26
N GLY A 98 -19.28 -11.09 -11.04
CA GLY A 98 -18.73 -12.31 -10.43
C GLY A 98 -17.55 -12.88 -11.23
N ASP A 99 -17.67 -12.96 -12.55
CA ASP A 99 -16.61 -13.46 -13.43
C ASP A 99 -15.41 -12.51 -13.48
N VAL A 100 -15.69 -11.19 -13.54
CA VAL A 100 -14.64 -10.16 -13.50
C VAL A 100 -13.85 -10.23 -12.19
N LEU A 101 -14.54 -10.25 -11.05
CA LEU A 101 -13.89 -10.35 -9.75
C LEU A 101 -13.17 -11.69 -9.58
N ALA A 102 -13.70 -12.79 -10.09
CA ALA A 102 -13.01 -14.07 -10.08
C ALA A 102 -11.73 -14.04 -10.91
N GLY A 103 -11.75 -13.40 -12.08
CA GLY A 103 -10.56 -13.21 -12.93
C GLY A 103 -9.49 -12.36 -12.26
N LEU A 104 -9.87 -11.18 -11.76
CA LEU A 104 -8.97 -10.27 -11.08
C LEU A 104 -8.37 -10.91 -9.82
N THR A 105 -9.19 -11.53 -8.98
CA THR A 105 -8.72 -12.11 -7.71
C THR A 105 -7.83 -13.32 -7.97
N ARG A 106 -8.17 -14.21 -8.93
CA ARG A 106 -7.29 -15.31 -9.33
C ARG A 106 -5.90 -14.81 -9.73
N HIS A 107 -5.82 -13.72 -10.49
CA HIS A 107 -4.56 -13.13 -10.91
C HIS A 107 -3.79 -12.50 -9.73
N PHE A 108 -4.38 -11.51 -9.07
CA PHE A 108 -3.69 -10.71 -8.05
C PHE A 108 -3.42 -11.45 -6.73
N ARG A 109 -4.20 -12.50 -6.41
CA ARG A 109 -3.91 -13.40 -5.28
C ARG A 109 -2.77 -14.36 -5.59
N SER A 110 -2.44 -14.58 -6.86
CA SER A 110 -1.34 -15.46 -7.29
C SER A 110 0.02 -14.77 -7.32
N PHE A 111 0.12 -13.51 -6.88
CA PHE A 111 1.43 -12.86 -6.73
C PHE A 111 2.31 -13.66 -5.77
N THR A 112 3.60 -13.71 -6.06
CA THR A 112 4.62 -14.22 -5.15
C THR A 112 5.13 -13.06 -4.31
N GLU A 113 5.22 -13.26 -3.00
CA GLU A 113 5.82 -12.27 -2.11
C GLU A 113 7.32 -12.15 -2.39
N SER A 114 7.80 -10.91 -2.55
CA SER A 114 9.18 -10.64 -2.89
C SER A 114 9.55 -9.22 -2.49
N SER A 115 10.77 -9.05 -1.99
CA SER A 115 11.44 -7.76 -1.80
C SER A 115 12.10 -7.26 -3.09
N GLU A 116 12.32 -8.14 -4.07
CA GLU A 116 12.87 -7.76 -5.37
C GLU A 116 11.79 -7.04 -6.19
N PRO A 117 12.08 -5.84 -6.74
CA PRO A 117 11.16 -5.18 -7.64
C PRO A 117 10.98 -6.00 -8.94
N PRO A 118 9.82 -5.89 -9.61
CA PRO A 118 9.70 -6.40 -10.97
C PRO A 118 10.65 -5.66 -11.93
N GLU A 119 10.78 -6.18 -13.15
CA GLU A 119 11.46 -5.46 -14.23
C GLU A 119 10.88 -4.05 -14.39
N ASP A 120 11.75 -3.04 -14.45
CA ASP A 120 11.34 -1.64 -14.61
C ASP A 120 11.32 -1.29 -16.10
N THR A 121 10.12 -1.26 -16.68
CA THR A 121 9.92 -0.85 -18.07
C THR A 121 9.50 0.61 -18.18
N GLY A 122 9.45 1.33 -17.05
CA GLY A 122 8.88 2.67 -16.95
C GLY A 122 7.35 2.70 -16.83
N ASP A 123 6.69 1.54 -16.73
CA ASP A 123 5.25 1.42 -16.47
C ASP A 123 4.99 0.57 -15.22
N ILE A 124 5.11 1.21 -14.06
CA ILE A 124 4.94 0.56 -12.76
C ILE A 124 3.62 -0.24 -12.63
N TYR A 125 2.55 0.19 -13.30
CA TYR A 125 1.29 -0.54 -13.27
C TYR A 125 1.43 -1.88 -14.00
N LEU A 126 1.96 -1.88 -15.22
CA LEU A 126 2.14 -3.12 -16.00
C LEU A 126 3.25 -3.99 -15.42
N ASP A 127 4.34 -3.40 -14.93
CA ASP A 127 5.47 -4.09 -14.31
C ASP A 127 5.02 -4.90 -13.10
N LEU A 128 4.22 -4.28 -12.21
CA LEU A 128 3.61 -4.98 -11.08
C LEU A 128 2.58 -6.02 -11.55
N SER A 129 1.66 -5.61 -12.44
CA SER A 129 0.54 -6.45 -12.86
C SER A 129 0.99 -7.73 -13.56
N ARG A 130 2.01 -7.67 -14.42
CA ARG A 130 2.54 -8.82 -15.16
C ARG A 130 3.66 -9.53 -14.42
N GLY A 131 4.48 -8.79 -13.67
CA GLY A 131 5.58 -9.36 -12.90
C GLY A 131 5.11 -10.28 -11.78
N MET A 132 3.89 -10.06 -11.26
CA MET A 132 3.28 -10.88 -10.21
C MET A 132 4.17 -11.07 -8.98
N ARG A 133 4.97 -10.05 -8.67
CA ARG A 133 5.86 -10.01 -7.50
C ARG A 133 5.49 -8.85 -6.60
N GLY A 134 5.29 -9.13 -5.32
CA GLY A 134 5.08 -8.10 -4.32
C GLY A 134 4.08 -8.44 -3.22
N ILE A 135 3.98 -7.51 -2.28
CA ILE A 135 3.13 -7.60 -1.09
C ILE A 135 1.77 -6.92 -1.29
N CYS A 136 0.99 -6.79 -0.21
CA CYS A 136 -0.40 -6.31 -0.18
C CYS A 136 -0.65 -5.00 -0.96
N ARG A 137 0.22 -4.00 -0.82
CA ARG A 137 0.10 -2.70 -1.51
C ARG A 137 0.24 -2.83 -3.03
N HIS A 138 1.13 -3.69 -3.52
CA HIS A 138 1.37 -3.87 -4.95
C HIS A 138 0.18 -4.57 -5.62
N ARG A 139 -0.36 -5.59 -4.94
CA ARG A 139 -1.56 -6.32 -5.37
C ARG A 139 -2.76 -5.38 -5.45
N SER A 140 -3.01 -4.61 -4.39
CA SER A 140 -4.16 -3.70 -4.31
C SER A 140 -4.07 -2.55 -5.30
N TYR A 141 -2.87 -1.99 -5.51
CA TYR A 141 -2.63 -0.93 -6.50
C TYR A 141 -2.99 -1.40 -7.92
N SER A 142 -2.45 -2.54 -8.33
CA SER A 142 -2.63 -3.09 -9.67
C SER A 142 -4.07 -3.54 -9.92
N PHE A 143 -4.71 -4.14 -8.90
CA PHE A 143 -6.12 -4.52 -8.95
C PHE A 143 -7.02 -3.30 -9.19
N VAL A 144 -6.86 -2.23 -8.39
CA VAL A 144 -7.74 -1.06 -8.47
C VAL A 144 -7.66 -0.41 -9.85
N ILE A 145 -6.46 -0.25 -10.42
CA ILE A 145 -6.30 0.31 -11.76
C ILE A 145 -7.02 -0.55 -12.80
N THR A 146 -6.86 -1.88 -12.73
CA THR A 146 -7.50 -2.80 -13.68
C THR A 146 -9.02 -2.78 -13.53
N ALA A 147 -9.54 -2.77 -12.31
CA ALA A 147 -10.98 -2.69 -12.02
C ALA A 147 -11.59 -1.38 -12.51
N LEU A 148 -10.95 -0.23 -12.26
CA LEU A 148 -11.40 1.06 -12.77
C LEU A 148 -11.40 1.10 -14.32
N GLY A 149 -10.40 0.47 -14.95
CA GLY A 149 -10.38 0.29 -16.41
C GLY A 149 -11.56 -0.53 -16.93
N LEU A 150 -12.06 -1.49 -16.14
CA LEU A 150 -13.25 -2.27 -16.47
C LEU A 150 -14.57 -1.57 -16.13
N GLY A 151 -14.54 -0.32 -15.67
CA GLY A 151 -15.73 0.43 -15.24
C GLY A 151 -16.28 -0.03 -13.89
N VAL A 152 -15.51 -0.79 -13.12
CA VAL A 152 -15.88 -1.25 -11.78
C VAL A 152 -15.43 -0.21 -10.75
N PRO A 153 -16.34 0.40 -9.97
CA PRO A 153 -15.93 1.32 -8.91
C PRO A 153 -15.13 0.58 -7.85
N ALA A 154 -13.85 0.93 -7.75
CA ALA A 154 -12.91 0.34 -6.83
C ALA A 154 -12.10 1.42 -6.12
N ARG A 155 -11.66 1.13 -4.89
CA ARG A 155 -10.76 2.00 -4.13
C ARG A 155 -9.68 1.21 -3.42
N PHE A 156 -8.52 1.83 -3.35
CA PHE A 156 -7.37 1.35 -2.61
C PHE A 156 -7.52 1.77 -1.15
N VAL A 157 -7.40 0.83 -0.22
CA VAL A 157 -7.48 1.11 1.21
C VAL A 157 -6.27 0.51 1.90
N MET A 158 -5.66 1.26 2.81
CA MET A 158 -4.53 0.78 3.58
C MET A 158 -4.55 1.33 5.00
N ASN A 159 -3.86 0.62 5.89
CA ASN A 159 -3.42 1.11 7.19
C ASN A 159 -1.94 0.77 7.36
N GLU A 160 -1.39 0.92 8.57
CA GLU A 160 0.03 0.60 8.84
C GLU A 160 0.37 -0.87 8.61
N ALA A 161 -0.62 -1.75 8.73
CA ALA A 161 -0.43 -3.19 8.73
C ALA A 161 -0.64 -3.83 7.36
N HIS A 162 -1.55 -3.29 6.55
CA HIS A 162 -2.09 -4.00 5.40
C HIS A 162 -2.71 -3.06 4.37
N ALA A 163 -2.81 -3.54 3.14
CA ALA A 163 -3.56 -2.90 2.07
C ALA A 163 -4.54 -3.90 1.44
N TRP A 164 -5.75 -3.42 1.15
CA TRP A 164 -6.81 -4.20 0.50
C TRP A 164 -7.54 -3.34 -0.53
N VAL A 165 -8.43 -4.00 -1.27
CA VAL A 165 -9.31 -3.32 -2.22
C VAL A 165 -10.72 -3.31 -1.68
N GLU A 166 -11.46 -2.24 -1.96
CA GLU A 166 -12.91 -2.29 -1.86
C GLU A 166 -13.53 -2.10 -3.25
N VAL A 167 -14.54 -2.90 -3.55
CA VAL A 167 -15.31 -2.84 -4.80
C VAL A 167 -16.76 -2.54 -4.47
N LYS A 168 -17.35 -1.55 -5.16
CA LYS A 168 -18.77 -1.25 -5.04
C LYS A 168 -19.56 -2.06 -6.05
N MET A 169 -20.59 -2.76 -5.58
CA MET A 169 -21.49 -3.54 -6.42
C MET A 169 -22.94 -3.12 -6.20
N LEU A 170 -23.75 -3.24 -7.25
CA LEU A 170 -25.19 -2.99 -7.15
C LEU A 170 -25.81 -3.94 -6.13
N ARG A 171 -26.67 -3.43 -5.25
CA ARG A 171 -27.37 -4.15 -4.16
C ARG A 171 -26.53 -4.62 -2.97
N VAL A 172 -25.22 -4.84 -3.15
CA VAL A 172 -24.31 -5.22 -2.05
C VAL A 172 -23.71 -4.01 -1.36
N GLY A 173 -23.46 -2.92 -2.10
CA GLY A 173 -22.67 -1.79 -1.60
C GLY A 173 -21.17 -2.06 -1.73
N TRP A 174 -20.37 -1.52 -0.82
CA TRP A 174 -18.93 -1.78 -0.79
C TRP A 174 -18.63 -3.14 -0.19
N MET A 175 -17.75 -3.90 -0.85
CA MET A 175 -17.19 -5.15 -0.35
C MET A 175 -15.67 -5.06 -0.32
N ARG A 176 -15.08 -5.39 0.82
CA ARG A 176 -13.64 -5.60 0.99
C ARG A 176 -13.22 -6.88 0.29
N ILE A 177 -12.16 -6.78 -0.50
CA ILE A 177 -11.44 -7.88 -1.12
C ILE A 177 -10.02 -7.87 -0.59
N ASP A 178 -9.68 -8.88 0.20
CA ASP A 178 -8.30 -9.11 0.63
C ASP A 178 -7.54 -9.90 -0.46
N LEU A 179 -6.39 -9.36 -0.88
CA LEU A 179 -5.54 -9.96 -1.90
C LEU A 179 -4.33 -10.68 -1.31
N GLY A 180 -4.20 -10.67 0.03
CA GLY A 180 -3.06 -11.23 0.75
C GLY A 180 -1.83 -10.34 0.63
N GLY A 181 -0.66 -10.92 0.85
CA GLY A 181 0.59 -10.20 1.04
C GLY A 181 0.89 -10.04 2.52
N ALA A 182 2.01 -10.60 2.96
CA ALA A 182 2.46 -10.63 4.35
C ALA A 182 2.51 -9.24 4.98
N ALA A 183 2.08 -9.20 6.23
CA ALA A 183 2.41 -8.16 7.20
C ALA A 183 3.54 -8.72 8.07
N ASP A 184 4.76 -8.78 7.52
CA ASP A 184 5.91 -9.16 8.34
C ASP A 184 6.13 -8.12 9.44
N GLY A 185 6.34 -8.58 10.67
CA GLY A 185 6.68 -7.72 11.80
C GLY A 185 5.51 -7.01 12.49
N LEU A 186 4.25 -7.44 12.27
CA LEU A 186 3.13 -6.84 12.98
C LEU A 186 3.09 -7.30 14.46
N GLU A 187 3.30 -6.36 15.39
CA GLU A 187 3.05 -6.56 16.81
C GLU A 187 1.65 -6.04 17.18
N ALA A 188 0.74 -6.96 17.50
CA ALA A 188 -0.61 -6.59 17.90
C ALA A 188 -0.66 -6.23 19.39
N HIS A 189 -0.60 -4.93 19.71
CA HIS A 189 -0.74 -4.47 21.09
C HIS A 189 -2.17 -4.66 21.62
N ASN A 190 -2.32 -5.19 22.84
CA ASN A 190 -3.60 -5.42 23.52
C ASN A 190 -4.57 -6.36 22.76
N ALA A 191 -4.05 -7.28 21.95
CA ALA A 191 -4.84 -8.25 21.19
C ALA A 191 -4.88 -9.66 21.81
N GLN A 192 -4.17 -9.86 22.92
CA GLN A 192 -4.07 -11.14 23.65
C GLN A 192 -5.44 -11.68 24.10
N ASP A 193 -6.37 -10.80 24.48
CA ASP A 193 -7.71 -11.17 24.97
C ASP A 193 -8.83 -10.90 23.95
N ARG A 194 -8.48 -10.46 22.73
CA ARG A 194 -9.47 -10.11 21.71
C ARG A 194 -9.81 -11.34 20.86
N PRO A 195 -11.11 -11.65 20.65
CA PRO A 195 -11.49 -12.73 19.77
C PRO A 195 -11.01 -12.46 18.35
N ARG A 196 -10.38 -13.45 17.71
CA ARG A 196 -10.01 -13.36 16.29
C ARG A 196 -11.29 -13.22 15.46
N TYR A 197 -11.33 -12.22 14.59
CA TYR A 197 -12.43 -12.07 13.65
C TYR A 197 -12.54 -13.31 12.76
N ARG A 198 -13.75 -13.87 12.64
CA ARG A 198 -14.10 -14.90 11.66
C ARG A 198 -15.27 -14.37 10.84
N ALA A 199 -15.10 -14.31 9.53
CA ALA A 199 -16.19 -13.94 8.64
C ALA A 199 -17.35 -14.94 8.82
N ALA A 200 -18.58 -14.42 8.81
CA ALA A 200 -19.79 -15.24 8.93
C ALA A 200 -19.99 -16.15 7.71
N SER A 201 -19.52 -15.70 6.55
CA SER A 201 -19.59 -16.41 5.27
C SER A 201 -18.17 -16.67 4.74
N PRO A 202 -17.96 -17.77 4.01
CA PRO A 202 -16.70 -18.00 3.32
C PRO A 202 -16.48 -16.94 2.24
N ASP A 203 -15.21 -16.66 1.94
CA ASP A 203 -14.84 -15.79 0.83
C ASP A 203 -15.35 -16.39 -0.50
N PRO A 204 -16.23 -15.70 -1.25
CA PRO A 204 -16.80 -16.23 -2.49
C PRO A 204 -15.82 -16.19 -3.67
N LEU A 205 -14.64 -15.57 -3.51
CA LEU A 205 -13.67 -15.33 -4.58
C LEU A 205 -12.58 -16.41 -4.62
N PRO A 206 -12.03 -16.73 -5.81
CA PRO A 206 -10.94 -17.69 -5.96
C PRO A 206 -9.77 -17.50 -4.99
N ARG A 207 -9.31 -18.61 -4.41
CA ARG A 207 -8.19 -18.67 -3.47
C ARG A 207 -7.10 -19.57 -4.05
N PRO A 208 -6.20 -19.04 -4.91
CA PRO A 208 -5.14 -19.84 -5.50
C PRO A 208 -4.18 -20.38 -4.42
N PRO A 209 -3.48 -21.50 -4.66
CA PRO A 209 -2.65 -22.15 -3.63
C PRO A 209 -1.62 -21.24 -2.96
N ILE A 210 -0.99 -20.33 -3.73
CA ILE A 210 -0.01 -19.36 -3.19
C ILE A 210 -0.66 -18.44 -2.15
N TYR A 211 -1.89 -17.99 -2.38
CA TYR A 211 -2.64 -17.16 -1.43
C TYR A 211 -3.00 -17.93 -0.16
N GLU A 212 -3.38 -19.20 -0.27
CA GLU A 212 -3.67 -20.01 0.92
C GLU A 212 -2.40 -20.30 1.72
N ALA A 213 -1.27 -20.52 1.05
CA ALA A 213 0.03 -20.74 1.67
C ALA A 213 0.56 -19.48 2.40
N SER A 214 0.36 -18.27 1.85
CA SER A 214 0.81 -17.04 2.50
C SER A 214 0.06 -16.78 3.82
N TYR A 215 -1.23 -17.14 3.91
CA TYR A 215 -2.00 -16.99 5.15
C TYR A 215 -1.63 -18.02 6.22
N SER A 216 -1.27 -19.25 5.84
CA SER A 216 -0.83 -20.27 6.80
C SER A 216 0.55 -19.95 7.38
N GLN A 217 1.43 -19.33 6.58
CA GLN A 217 2.76 -18.88 7.03
C GLN A 217 2.68 -17.57 7.83
N GLY A 218 1.92 -16.57 7.37
CA GLY A 218 1.76 -15.28 8.06
C GLY A 218 1.08 -15.38 9.43
N ALA A 219 0.24 -16.39 9.67
CA ALA A 219 -0.34 -16.67 10.99
C ALA A 219 0.71 -17.02 12.07
N GLY A 220 1.94 -17.39 11.68
CA GLY A 220 3.06 -17.66 12.57
C GLY A 220 3.93 -16.44 12.91
N ASN A 221 3.89 -15.38 12.08
CA ASN A 221 4.79 -14.21 12.19
C ASN A 221 4.16 -12.99 12.88
N VAL A 222 2.89 -13.07 13.31
CA VAL A 222 2.22 -11.99 14.06
C VAL A 222 2.32 -12.27 15.57
N SER A 223 3.04 -11.42 16.29
CA SER A 223 3.18 -11.51 17.75
C SER A 223 2.05 -10.71 18.46
N GLY A 224 1.70 -11.10 19.68
CA GLY A 224 0.71 -10.38 20.50
C GLY A 224 -0.77 -10.74 20.26
N LEU A 225 -1.07 -11.63 19.31
CA LEU A 225 -2.40 -12.26 19.16
C LEU A 225 -2.55 -13.46 20.11
N ARG A 226 -3.77 -13.70 20.58
CA ARG A 226 -4.11 -14.90 21.36
C ARG A 226 -3.67 -16.18 20.63
N SER A 227 -2.92 -17.06 21.30
CA SER A 227 -2.63 -18.41 20.84
C SER A 227 -3.83 -19.30 21.16
N ASP A 228 -4.73 -19.49 20.21
CA ASP A 228 -5.75 -20.52 20.39
C ASP A 228 -5.09 -21.89 20.18
N GLY A 229 -4.97 -22.64 21.29
CA GLY A 229 -4.56 -24.04 21.29
C GLY A 229 -5.40 -24.84 20.30
N ALA A 230 -4.70 -25.64 19.50
CA ALA A 230 -5.24 -26.50 18.47
C ALA A 230 -6.36 -27.41 19.00
N ALA A 231 -7.45 -27.52 18.23
CA ALA A 231 -8.40 -28.62 18.33
C ALA A 231 -8.68 -29.20 16.94
N GLY A 232 -8.00 -30.32 16.63
CA GLY A 232 -8.54 -31.43 15.85
C GLY A 232 -8.33 -31.43 14.33
N GLY A 233 -7.35 -32.22 13.87
CA GLY A 233 -7.24 -32.65 12.46
C GLY A 233 -5.90 -33.31 12.14
N ALA A 234 -5.73 -34.57 12.55
CA ALA A 234 -4.52 -35.37 12.35
C ALA A 234 -4.21 -35.65 10.87
N ALA A 235 -2.96 -35.47 10.48
CA ALA A 235 -2.30 -36.31 9.48
C ALA A 235 -0.86 -36.55 9.95
N ASP A 236 -0.62 -37.82 10.27
CA ASP A 236 0.60 -38.40 10.78
C ASP A 236 1.69 -38.40 9.69
N GLY A 237 2.93 -38.12 10.08
CA GLY A 237 4.03 -37.91 9.15
C GLY A 237 5.35 -37.69 9.88
N SER A 238 5.73 -38.67 10.70
CA SER A 238 7.05 -38.81 11.32
C SER A 238 8.18 -38.62 10.28
N GLY A 239 9.03 -37.62 10.51
CA GLY A 239 10.21 -37.30 9.73
C GLY A 239 11.18 -36.46 10.55
N THR A 240 12.05 -37.16 11.27
CA THR A 240 13.16 -36.70 12.11
C THR A 240 13.90 -35.42 11.70
N ASN A 241 14.13 -34.56 12.70
CA ASN A 241 15.04 -33.41 12.73
C ASN A 241 16.46 -33.72 12.24
N ALA A 242 17.05 -32.79 11.47
CA ALA A 242 18.23 -32.01 11.85
C ALA A 242 18.82 -31.25 10.63
N ASN A 243 18.76 -29.92 10.61
CA ASN A 243 19.97 -29.10 10.76
C ASN A 243 19.71 -27.59 10.68
N ALA A 244 20.27 -26.93 11.69
CA ALA A 244 20.86 -25.59 11.70
C ALA A 244 20.03 -24.40 11.23
N ALA A 245 19.55 -23.67 12.24
CA ALA A 245 19.20 -22.26 12.16
C ALA A 245 20.31 -21.43 11.51
N THR A 246 19.94 -20.66 10.49
CA THR A 246 20.51 -19.34 10.25
C THR A 246 19.32 -18.38 10.30
N SER A 247 19.24 -17.65 11.41
CA SER A 247 18.42 -16.45 11.52
C SER A 247 19.02 -15.41 10.58
N GLU A 248 18.56 -15.40 9.34
CA GLU A 248 18.82 -14.29 8.41
C GLU A 248 17.84 -13.18 8.72
N ASP A 249 18.37 -12.16 9.40
CA ASP A 249 17.84 -10.83 9.54
C ASP A 249 17.44 -10.27 8.16
N PRO A 250 16.18 -9.89 7.90
CA PRO A 250 15.75 -9.46 6.58
C PRO A 250 16.27 -8.06 6.19
N ASN A 251 17.17 -7.46 6.98
CA ASN A 251 17.70 -6.12 6.71
C ASN A 251 19.05 -6.11 5.97
N GLN A 252 19.21 -6.96 4.95
CA GLN A 252 20.32 -6.85 3.99
C GLN A 252 19.85 -7.02 2.55
N SER A 253 19.42 -5.93 1.91
CA SER A 253 19.64 -5.67 0.48
C SER A 253 19.19 -4.26 0.09
N SER A 254 19.95 -3.26 0.51
CA SER A 254 20.30 -2.10 -0.32
C SER A 254 21.46 -1.31 0.30
N ALA A 255 22.44 -2.04 0.84
CA ALA A 255 23.77 -1.47 1.02
C ALA A 255 24.44 -1.41 -0.37
N GLY A 256 24.64 -0.19 -0.88
CA GLY A 256 25.60 0.07 -1.93
C GLY A 256 25.04 0.55 -3.25
N LEU A 257 24.60 1.82 -3.30
CA LEU A 257 25.00 2.76 -4.36
C LEU A 257 25.16 4.16 -3.75
N ALA A 258 25.96 4.27 -2.69
CA ALA A 258 26.71 5.49 -2.45
C ALA A 258 27.92 5.46 -3.39
N ALA A 259 27.73 5.92 -4.62
CA ALA A 259 28.83 6.29 -5.48
C ALA A 259 28.55 7.72 -5.94
N ALA A 260 29.34 8.67 -5.42
CA ALA A 260 29.64 9.88 -6.17
C ALA A 260 29.96 9.44 -7.61
N ALA A 261 29.19 9.92 -8.57
CA ALA A 261 29.28 9.47 -9.96
C ALA A 261 30.68 9.77 -10.51
N GLU A 262 31.58 8.79 -10.45
CA GLU A 262 32.77 8.77 -11.29
C GLU A 262 32.28 8.61 -12.74
N ARG A 263 32.51 9.66 -13.54
CA ARG A 263 32.17 9.67 -14.97
C ARG A 263 32.78 8.44 -15.64
N ARG A 264 31.92 7.54 -16.14
CA ARG A 264 32.35 6.57 -17.15
C ARG A 264 32.68 7.35 -18.42
N PRO A 265 33.90 7.22 -18.99
CA PRO A 265 34.23 7.88 -20.25
C PRO A 265 33.25 7.41 -21.35
N GLY A 266 32.47 8.35 -21.91
CA GLY A 266 31.50 8.07 -22.98
C GLY A 266 30.02 8.14 -22.59
N ASP A 267 29.67 8.47 -21.33
CA ASP A 267 28.27 8.69 -20.95
C ASP A 267 27.75 10.01 -21.55
N ALA A 268 26.79 9.92 -22.49
CA ALA A 268 26.21 11.06 -23.20
C ALA A 268 25.16 11.82 -22.38
N ARG A 269 24.81 11.33 -21.17
CA ARG A 269 23.79 11.95 -20.30
C ARG A 269 24.28 13.25 -19.68
N VAL A 270 23.34 14.17 -19.53
CA VAL A 270 23.60 15.51 -18.99
C VAL A 270 23.66 15.45 -17.45
N PRO A 271 24.68 16.06 -16.81
CA PRO A 271 24.71 16.22 -15.35
C PRO A 271 23.47 16.94 -14.84
N LEU A 272 22.92 16.46 -13.72
CA LEU A 272 21.71 16.97 -13.12
C LEU A 272 22.02 17.60 -11.74
N SER A 273 21.39 18.74 -11.46
CA SER A 273 21.35 19.38 -10.16
C SER A 273 19.95 19.23 -9.58
N LEU A 274 19.88 18.74 -8.34
CA LEU A 274 18.64 18.64 -7.58
C LEU A 274 18.71 19.61 -6.41
N ARG A 275 17.61 20.31 -6.12
CA ARG A 275 17.49 21.26 -5.00
C ARG A 275 16.16 21.05 -4.29
N VAL A 276 16.19 21.17 -2.96
CA VAL A 276 15.01 21.20 -2.10
C VAL A 276 14.79 22.64 -1.64
N ASP A 277 13.55 23.12 -1.64
CA ASP A 277 13.26 24.53 -1.35
C ASP A 277 13.32 24.85 0.16
N ARG A 278 13.14 23.84 1.02
CA ARG A 278 13.23 23.94 2.48
C ARG A 278 14.28 22.97 2.99
N ASP A 279 15.07 23.45 3.94
CA ASP A 279 16.18 22.74 4.59
C ASP A 279 15.82 22.24 6.01
N HIS A 280 14.68 22.65 6.56
CA HIS A 280 14.23 22.24 7.90
C HIS A 280 12.73 21.94 7.97
N HIS A 281 12.39 20.88 8.69
CA HIS A 281 11.02 20.43 8.90
C HIS A 281 10.84 19.92 10.34
N GLU A 282 9.79 20.38 11.03
CA GLU A 282 9.30 19.74 12.25
C GLU A 282 8.00 19.01 11.92
N VAL A 283 8.01 17.68 12.03
CA VAL A 283 6.86 16.85 11.66
C VAL A 283 6.67 15.74 12.68
N PHE A 284 5.41 15.51 13.06
CA PHE A 284 5.06 14.43 13.97
C PHE A 284 4.85 13.12 13.21
N ARG A 285 5.10 12.01 13.90
CA ARG A 285 4.74 10.66 13.43
C ARG A 285 3.27 10.59 13.03
N GLY A 286 2.96 9.93 11.92
CA GLY A 286 1.62 9.86 11.35
C GLY A 286 1.13 11.17 10.71
N ARG A 287 1.95 12.22 10.64
CA ARG A 287 1.70 13.42 9.83
C ARG A 287 2.51 13.36 8.54
N ALA A 288 2.16 14.23 7.58
CA ALA A 288 2.88 14.32 6.32
C ALA A 288 3.84 15.51 6.33
N VAL A 289 5.02 15.30 5.73
CA VAL A 289 5.97 16.37 5.37
C VAL A 289 5.72 16.78 3.93
N GLU A 290 5.55 18.08 3.69
CA GLU A 290 5.55 18.63 2.34
C GLU A 290 7.00 18.85 1.89
N VAL A 291 7.38 18.28 0.76
CA VAL A 291 8.69 18.46 0.15
C VAL A 291 8.52 19.02 -1.25
N THR A 292 9.20 20.12 -1.53
CA THR A 292 9.22 20.81 -2.83
C THR A 292 10.64 21.09 -3.27
N GLY A 293 10.84 21.20 -4.58
CA GLY A 293 12.15 21.49 -5.12
C GLY A 293 12.20 21.47 -6.65
N ARG A 294 13.42 21.48 -7.19
CA ARG A 294 13.67 21.55 -8.64
C ARG A 294 14.79 20.63 -9.09
N ALA A 295 14.66 20.12 -10.31
CA ALA A 295 15.67 19.37 -11.03
C ALA A 295 16.05 20.10 -12.33
N GLU A 296 17.34 20.38 -12.51
CA GLU A 296 17.88 21.14 -13.64
C GLU A 296 19.14 20.47 -14.20
N GLY A 297 19.20 20.31 -15.52
CA GLY A 297 20.39 19.83 -16.22
C GLY A 297 21.49 20.89 -16.30
N ALA A 298 22.69 20.46 -16.69
CA ALA A 298 23.78 21.37 -17.03
C ALA A 298 23.29 22.39 -18.08
N SER A 299 23.45 23.68 -17.79
CA SER A 299 22.90 24.86 -18.50
C SER A 299 21.48 25.32 -18.09
N GLY A 300 20.90 24.82 -17.00
CA GLY A 300 19.63 25.31 -16.46
C GLY A 300 18.40 24.81 -17.22
N VAL A 301 18.55 23.77 -18.04
CA VAL A 301 17.43 23.11 -18.72
C VAL A 301 16.61 22.36 -17.68
N ALA A 302 15.32 22.68 -17.59
CA ALA A 302 14.39 21.98 -16.70
C ALA A 302 14.30 20.49 -17.04
N ALA A 303 14.45 19.63 -16.04
CA ALA A 303 14.33 18.19 -16.21
C ALA A 303 12.92 17.73 -15.80
N GLU A 304 12.03 17.59 -16.78
CA GLU A 304 10.64 17.12 -16.60
C GLU A 304 10.54 15.59 -16.66
N GLY A 305 9.55 15.01 -15.96
CA GLY A 305 9.26 13.57 -16.01
C GLY A 305 10.21 12.69 -15.21
N LEU A 306 11.12 13.26 -14.41
CA LEU A 306 12.06 12.51 -13.60
C LEU A 306 11.40 11.97 -12.35
N ARG A 307 11.61 10.68 -12.08
CA ARG A 307 11.33 10.05 -10.78
C ARG A 307 12.18 10.72 -9.70
N VAL A 308 11.54 11.16 -8.63
CA VAL A 308 12.17 11.75 -7.44
C VAL A 308 11.75 10.95 -6.22
N GLU A 309 12.72 10.40 -5.51
CA GLU A 309 12.55 9.64 -4.29
C GLU A 309 12.84 10.52 -3.08
N VAL A 310 11.99 10.46 -2.07
CA VAL A 310 12.14 11.22 -0.82
C VAL A 310 12.33 10.24 0.32
N LEU A 311 13.47 10.35 1.02
CA LEU A 311 13.91 9.41 2.05
C LEU A 311 14.24 10.15 3.35
N LEU A 312 14.05 9.49 4.48
CA LEU A 312 14.66 9.87 5.75
C LEU A 312 15.91 9.03 5.99
N GLN A 313 16.98 9.67 6.43
CA GLN A 313 18.20 9.02 6.87
C GLN A 313 18.39 9.30 8.36
N GLY A 314 18.24 8.26 9.18
CA GLY A 314 18.65 8.27 10.58
C GLY A 314 20.07 7.72 10.74
N GLU A 315 20.50 7.54 11.99
CA GLU A 315 21.85 7.03 12.31
C GLU A 315 22.10 5.62 11.78
N GLU A 316 21.11 4.73 11.90
CA GLU A 316 21.26 3.30 11.55
C GLU A 316 20.45 2.87 10.32
N ARG A 317 19.48 3.68 9.88
CA ARG A 317 18.54 3.29 8.81
C ARG A 317 18.19 4.40 7.84
N GLN A 318 18.00 4.01 6.58
CA GLN A 318 17.40 4.85 5.54
C GLN A 318 15.98 4.34 5.23
N GLN A 319 15.00 5.24 5.22
CA GLN A 319 13.59 4.91 5.01
C GLN A 319 13.03 5.73 3.85
N LEU A 320 12.50 5.05 2.82
CA LEU A 320 11.80 5.72 1.72
C LEU A 320 10.41 6.18 2.19
N LEU A 321 10.15 7.49 2.16
CA LEU A 321 8.84 8.05 2.48
C LEU A 321 7.88 8.02 1.28
N GLY A 322 8.42 8.13 0.07
CA GLY A 322 7.63 8.01 -1.15
C GLY A 322 8.34 8.53 -2.38
N VAL A 323 7.59 8.57 -3.48
CA VAL A 323 8.09 8.94 -4.81
C VAL A 323 7.17 9.98 -5.41
N THR A 324 7.76 10.99 -6.06
CA THR A 324 7.07 11.98 -6.88
C THR A 324 7.76 12.09 -8.24
N VAL A 325 7.24 12.94 -9.12
CA VAL A 325 7.78 13.16 -10.46
C VAL A 325 7.93 14.66 -10.72
N THR A 326 9.01 15.07 -11.40
CA THR A 326 9.17 16.46 -11.82
C THR A 326 8.15 16.81 -12.90
N ARG A 327 7.53 17.98 -12.75
CA ARG A 327 6.57 18.56 -13.70
C ARG A 327 7.27 19.45 -14.72
N ALA A 328 6.49 20.04 -15.62
CA ALA A 328 6.93 21.11 -16.51
C ALA A 328 7.73 22.17 -15.73
N GLY A 329 8.91 22.52 -16.25
CA GLY A 329 9.84 23.43 -15.59
C GLY A 329 10.71 22.78 -14.49
N GLY A 330 10.73 21.44 -14.38
CA GLY A 330 11.63 20.69 -13.49
C GLY A 330 11.20 20.69 -12.03
N TYR A 331 10.03 21.24 -11.71
CA TYR A 331 9.55 21.38 -10.34
C TYR A 331 8.91 20.09 -9.82
N PHE A 332 9.24 19.69 -8.59
CA PHE A 332 8.57 18.61 -7.89
C PHE A 332 7.92 19.09 -6.59
N ARG A 333 6.83 18.43 -6.22
CA ARG A 333 6.08 18.64 -4.97
C ARG A 333 5.40 17.35 -4.59
N GLY A 334 5.48 16.99 -3.32
CA GLY A 334 4.75 15.88 -2.73
C GLY A 334 4.53 16.07 -1.23
N ASN A 335 3.51 15.40 -0.72
CA ASN A 335 3.24 15.26 0.72
C ASN A 335 3.50 13.80 1.10
N PHE A 336 4.44 13.58 2.01
CA PHE A 336 4.95 12.26 2.34
C PHE A 336 4.69 11.96 3.81
N GLY A 337 3.94 10.90 4.09
CA GLY A 337 3.64 10.49 5.46
C GLY A 337 4.91 10.06 6.19
N ILE A 338 5.09 10.54 7.42
CA ILE A 338 6.11 10.04 8.35
C ILE A 338 5.55 8.78 9.02
N PRO A 339 6.14 7.61 8.80
CA PRO A 339 5.60 6.38 9.35
C PRO A 339 5.60 6.39 10.88
N PRO A 340 4.57 5.81 11.53
CA PRO A 340 4.44 5.86 12.98
C PRO A 340 5.53 5.09 13.74
N GLU A 341 6.19 4.13 13.08
CA GLU A 341 7.32 3.35 13.57
C GLU A 341 8.69 4.04 13.37
N THR A 342 8.72 5.24 12.79
CA THR A 342 9.94 6.06 12.76
C THR A 342 10.28 6.47 14.20
N ASP A 343 11.53 6.26 14.62
CA ASP A 343 11.97 6.63 15.98
C ASP A 343 11.98 8.15 16.12
N VAL A 344 11.78 8.67 17.33
CA VAL A 344 11.87 10.11 17.56
C VAL A 344 13.33 10.52 17.57
N GLY A 345 13.70 11.50 16.74
CA GLY A 345 15.07 12.01 16.67
C GLY A 345 15.28 12.93 15.47
N GLU A 346 16.53 13.31 15.27
CA GLU A 346 16.97 14.08 14.10
C GLU A 346 17.17 13.15 12.91
N TYR A 347 16.64 13.54 11.76
CA TYR A 347 16.79 12.81 10.50
C TYR A 347 17.24 13.76 9.41
N GLN A 348 18.07 13.25 8.50
CA GLN A 348 18.39 13.95 7.27
C GLN A 348 17.36 13.59 6.20
N LEU A 349 16.74 14.61 5.60
CA LEU A 349 15.84 14.43 4.46
C LEU A 349 16.67 14.30 3.19
N ILE A 350 16.70 13.11 2.59
CA ILE A 350 17.41 12.88 1.33
C ILE A 350 16.41 12.88 0.19
N VAL A 351 16.62 13.75 -0.80
CA VAL A 351 15.86 13.73 -2.04
C VAL A 351 16.80 13.27 -3.16
N ARG A 352 16.45 12.22 -3.89
CA ARG A 352 17.30 11.71 -4.97
C ARG A 352 16.52 11.34 -6.21
N THR A 353 17.21 11.28 -7.33
CA THR A 353 16.66 10.78 -8.59
C THR A 353 17.67 9.81 -9.22
N PRO A 354 17.21 8.66 -9.73
CA PRO A 354 18.07 7.75 -10.48
C PRO A 354 18.48 8.30 -11.86
N GLY A 355 17.96 9.48 -12.25
CA GLY A 355 18.17 10.05 -13.57
C GLY A 355 17.21 9.47 -14.61
N SER A 356 17.64 9.50 -15.87
CA SER A 356 16.90 8.96 -17.03
C SER A 356 17.89 8.63 -18.15
N ASP A 357 17.37 8.29 -19.34
CA ASP A 357 18.18 8.17 -20.56
C ASP A 357 18.84 9.49 -20.98
N THR A 358 18.34 10.63 -20.47
CA THR A 358 18.86 11.97 -20.80
C THR A 358 19.71 12.56 -19.67
N PHE A 359 19.34 12.30 -18.41
CA PHE A 359 19.95 12.94 -17.24
C PHE A 359 20.66 11.94 -16.33
N LEU A 360 21.81 12.34 -15.79
CA LEU A 360 22.52 11.57 -14.78
C LEU A 360 21.74 11.55 -13.44
N PRO A 361 21.97 10.55 -12.57
CA PRO A 361 21.44 10.54 -11.21
C PRO A 361 21.90 11.79 -10.42
N ALA A 362 21.08 12.24 -9.48
CA ALA A 362 21.41 13.34 -8.58
C ALA A 362 20.77 13.17 -7.19
N THR A 363 21.39 13.76 -6.18
CA THR A 363 20.94 13.74 -4.79
C THR A 363 21.04 15.14 -4.18
N ALA A 364 20.07 15.50 -3.35
CA ALA A 364 20.03 16.68 -2.50
C ALA A 364 19.71 16.26 -1.05
N GLN A 365 20.14 17.07 -0.10
CA GLN A 365 19.98 16.85 1.35
C GLN A 365 19.48 18.12 2.02
#